data_AF-A0A7M1XJK8-F1
#
_entry.id   AF-A0A7M1XJK8-F1
#
_cell.length_a   1.000
_cell.length_b   1.000
_cell.length_c   1.000
_cell.angle_alpha   90.00
_cell.angle_beta   90.00
_cell.angle_gamma   90.00
#
_symmetry.space_group_name_H-M   'P 1'
#
loop_
_entity.id
_entity.type
_entity.pdbx_description
1 polymer ?
#
loop_
_entity_poly.entity_id
_entity_poly.type
_entity_poly.pdbx_seq_one_letter_code
_entity_poly.pdbx_strand_id
1 'polypeptide(L)'
;MIPSPEFYVIYNGSRNYPPQKILRLSDSFIDKKAGSEVPLELNVKVFNIKHPECTLDFSSCQPLDNYVKFISLVEEEKSSGASDFMTRAVLKAQKQNLLPDYLRRKASEVISMVFNEYDYETDIQVKTEEAERRGHAAGARNARIETARTLIKMNVLTLSQIAQASGLSEEEIMKLK
;
A
#
# COMPACT_ATOMS: atom_id res chain seq x y z
N MET A 1 -16.82 43.77 3.11
CA MET A 1 -15.51 43.47 3.76
C MET A 1 -15.03 42.13 3.23
N ILE A 2 -13.73 41.98 2.97
CA ILE A 2 -13.13 40.72 2.50
C ILE A 2 -12.49 40.07 3.74
N PRO A 3 -12.74 38.76 4.01
CA PRO A 3 -12.11 38.08 5.13
C PRO A 3 -10.59 38.04 4.96
N SER A 4 -9.85 38.06 6.07
CA SER A 4 -8.40 37.96 6.06
C SER A 4 -7.98 36.63 5.42
N PRO A 5 -7.17 36.64 4.34
CA PRO A 5 -6.72 35.43 3.70
C PRO A 5 -5.71 34.70 4.58
N GLU A 6 -5.78 33.37 4.58
CA GLU A 6 -4.78 32.51 5.20
C GLU A 6 -4.14 31.61 4.14
N PHE A 7 -2.84 31.39 4.26
CA PHE A 7 -2.05 30.64 3.30
C PHE A 7 -1.49 29.38 3.92
N TYR A 8 -1.74 28.26 3.23
CA TYR A 8 -1.45 26.92 3.71
C TYR A 8 -0.63 26.15 2.68
N VAL A 9 0.35 25.37 3.16
CA VAL A 9 1.08 24.39 2.33
C VAL A 9 0.98 23.03 3.00
N ILE A 10 0.50 22.05 2.24
CA ILE A 10 0.53 20.64 2.64
C ILE A 10 1.83 20.05 2.14
N TYR A 11 2.72 19.73 3.08
CA TYR A 11 3.99 19.09 2.78
C TYR A 11 3.87 17.58 2.88
N ASN A 12 4.13 16.90 1.76
CA ASN A 12 4.13 15.44 1.62
C ASN A 12 5.52 14.89 1.20
N GLY A 13 6.59 15.56 1.62
CA GLY A 13 7.95 15.18 1.22
C GLY A 13 8.60 14.15 2.16
N SER A 14 9.69 13.54 1.70
CA SER A 14 10.47 12.56 2.47
C SER A 14 11.57 13.18 3.35
N ARG A 15 11.83 14.49 3.21
CA ARG A 15 12.83 15.17 4.06
C ARG A 15 12.29 15.30 5.48
N ASN A 16 13.19 15.21 6.45
CA ASN A 16 12.88 15.50 7.85
C ASN A 16 12.41 16.96 7.97
N TYR A 17 11.11 17.12 8.24
CA TYR A 17 10.45 18.42 8.32
C TYR A 17 9.56 18.42 9.57
N PRO A 18 9.53 19.52 10.36
CA PRO A 18 8.72 19.58 11.57
C PRO A 18 7.22 19.40 11.27
N PRO A 19 6.39 19.02 12.27
CA PRO A 19 4.96 18.84 12.09
C PRO A 19 4.27 20.07 11.53
N GLN A 20 4.68 21.25 12.00
CA GLN A 20 4.22 22.54 11.49
C GLN A 20 5.38 23.54 11.42
N LYS A 21 5.36 24.42 10.43
CA LYS A 21 6.31 25.54 10.30
C LYS A 21 5.63 26.75 9.69
N ILE A 22 5.99 27.95 10.13
CA ILE A 22 5.60 29.18 9.43
C ILE A 22 6.77 29.61 8.54
N LEU A 23 6.49 29.82 7.26
CA LEU A 23 7.41 30.47 6.32
C LEU A 23 7.00 31.93 6.15
N ARG A 24 7.96 32.84 6.28
CA ARG A 24 7.76 34.27 6.03
C ARG A 24 8.38 34.61 4.69
N LEU A 25 7.66 35.38 3.87
CA LEU A 25 8.20 35.83 2.60
C LEU A 25 9.47 36.67 2.81
N SER A 26 9.51 37.49 3.87
CA SER A 26 10.67 38.30 4.20
C SER A 26 11.95 37.53 4.52
N ASP A 27 11.85 36.25 4.90
CA ASP A 27 13.04 35.39 5.10
C ASP A 27 13.76 35.08 3.78
N SER A 28 13.13 35.34 2.63
CA SER A 28 13.73 35.18 1.30
C SER A 28 14.26 36.49 0.71
N PHE A 29 14.14 37.63 1.40
CA PHE A 29 14.59 38.92 0.89
C PHE A 29 16.11 39.08 1.00
N ILE A 30 16.73 39.56 -0.07
CA ILE A 30 18.18 39.79 -0.14
C ILE A 30 18.59 40.96 0.78
N ASP A 31 17.78 42.03 0.82
CA ASP A 31 18.11 43.28 1.51
C ASP A 31 17.51 43.37 2.94
N LYS A 32 17.36 42.24 3.64
CA LYS A 32 16.75 42.20 4.98
C LYS A 32 17.63 42.95 5.99
N LYS A 33 17.39 44.26 6.17
CA LYS A 33 17.99 45.05 7.25
C LYS A 33 17.26 44.73 8.55
N ALA A 34 18.01 44.43 9.61
CA ALA A 34 17.40 44.17 10.91
C ALA A 34 16.59 45.40 11.36
N GLY A 35 15.28 45.21 11.57
CA GLY A 35 14.36 46.26 12.02
C GLY A 35 13.76 47.16 10.92
N SER A 36 13.99 46.89 9.63
CA SER A 36 13.26 47.59 8.57
C SER A 36 11.81 47.11 8.46
N GLU A 37 10.88 48.05 8.28
CA GLU A 37 9.48 47.74 8.03
C GLU A 37 9.31 46.93 6.74
N VAL A 38 8.48 45.89 6.78
CA VAL A 38 8.15 45.06 5.62
C VAL A 38 6.76 45.47 5.14
N PRO A 39 6.63 46.16 3.99
CA PRO A 39 5.34 46.69 3.52
C PRO A 39 4.30 45.61 3.21
N LEU A 40 4.76 44.40 2.83
CA LEU A 40 3.92 43.24 2.57
C LEU A 40 4.59 41.98 3.14
N GLU A 41 4.04 41.46 4.24
CA GLU A 41 4.48 40.20 4.83
C GLU A 41 3.44 39.10 4.53
N LEU A 42 3.92 37.98 3.99
CA LEU A 42 3.12 36.81 3.74
C LEU A 42 3.60 35.70 4.67
N ASN A 43 2.71 35.28 5.58
CA ASN A 43 2.94 34.12 6.43
C ASN A 43 2.23 32.91 5.84
N VAL A 44 3.01 31.87 5.52
CA VAL A 44 2.49 30.59 5.03
C VAL A 44 2.65 29.54 6.11
N LYS A 45 1.53 28.92 6.52
CA LYS A 45 1.53 27.80 7.47
C LYS A 45 1.75 26.50 6.70
N VAL A 46 2.88 25.86 6.95
CA VAL A 46 3.25 24.56 6.36
C VAL A 46 2.89 23.46 7.35
N PHE A 47 2.19 22.43 6.88
CA PHE A 47 1.81 21.25 7.65
C PHE A 47 2.38 19.99 7.01
N ASN A 48 3.17 19.23 7.78
CA ASN A 48 3.75 17.98 7.31
C ASN A 48 2.79 16.82 7.58
N ILE A 49 2.05 16.38 6.56
CA ILE A 49 1.05 15.30 6.72
C ILE A 49 1.67 13.92 6.96
N LYS A 50 2.99 13.76 6.77
CA LYS A 50 3.70 12.53 7.13
C LYS A 50 4.18 12.52 8.58
N HIS A 51 4.12 13.64 9.29
CA HIS A 51 4.55 13.71 10.69
C HIS A 51 3.44 13.24 11.62
N PRO A 52 3.70 12.34 12.59
CA PRO A 52 2.67 11.81 13.49
C PRO A 52 2.00 12.88 14.35
N GLU A 53 2.75 13.94 14.67
CA GLU A 53 2.25 15.10 15.46
C GLU A 53 1.63 16.21 14.59
N CYS A 54 1.27 15.95 13.33
CA CYS A 54 0.58 16.95 12.52
C CYS A 54 -0.79 17.27 13.12
N THR A 55 -1.03 18.53 13.44
CA THR A 55 -2.27 19.01 14.09
C THR A 55 -3.35 19.46 13.12
N LEU A 56 -3.10 19.36 11.81
CA LEU A 56 -4.04 19.88 10.82
C LEU A 56 -5.27 18.97 10.73
N ASP A 57 -6.40 19.48 11.19
CA ASP A 57 -7.69 18.82 11.05
C ASP A 57 -8.37 19.25 9.75
N PHE A 58 -8.54 18.28 8.85
CA PHE A 58 -9.22 18.49 7.57
C PHE A 58 -10.73 18.22 7.63
N SER A 59 -11.28 17.90 8.81
CA SER A 59 -12.72 17.59 8.98
C SER A 59 -13.65 18.67 8.43
N SER A 60 -13.21 19.94 8.49
CA SER A 60 -13.94 21.10 7.97
C SER A 60 -13.87 21.25 6.44
N CYS A 61 -12.95 20.57 5.76
CA CYS A 61 -12.74 20.63 4.32
C CYS A 61 -12.65 19.24 3.69
N GLN A 62 -13.83 18.67 3.39
CA GLN A 62 -13.96 17.33 2.84
C GLN A 62 -13.09 17.04 1.60
N PRO A 63 -12.93 17.94 0.61
CA PRO A 63 -12.04 17.67 -0.53
C PRO A 63 -10.59 17.46 -0.11
N LEU A 64 -10.12 18.23 0.87
CA LEU A 64 -8.74 18.20 1.34
C LEU A 64 -8.48 16.99 2.23
N ASP A 65 -9.44 16.65 3.09
CA ASP A 65 -9.44 15.42 3.87
C ASP A 65 -9.36 14.17 2.97
N ASN A 66 -10.21 14.14 1.93
CA ASN A 66 -10.20 13.07 0.94
C ASN A 66 -8.85 12.96 0.20
N TYR A 67 -8.22 14.10 -0.12
CA TYR A 67 -6.90 14.11 -0.74
C TYR A 67 -5.82 13.52 0.17
N VAL A 68 -5.79 13.92 1.44
CA VAL A 68 -4.81 13.40 2.40
C VAL A 68 -4.99 11.90 2.62
N LYS A 69 -6.23 11.44 2.77
CA LYS A 69 -6.54 9.99 2.84
C LYS A 69 -6.09 9.24 1.60
N PHE A 70 -6.31 9.81 0.41
CA PHE A 70 -5.86 9.20 -0.84
C PHE A 70 -4.33 9.05 -0.90
N ILE A 71 -3.58 10.07 -0.49
CA ILE A 71 -2.11 10.00 -0.42
C ILE A 71 -1.64 8.90 0.55
N SER A 72 -2.30 8.76 1.71
CA SER A 72 -1.98 7.69 2.66
C SER A 72 -2.22 6.30 2.05
N LEU A 73 -3.31 6.11 1.29
CA LEU A 73 -3.55 4.85 0.57
C LEU A 73 -2.47 4.55 -0.48
N VAL A 74 -2.01 5.57 -1.22
CA VAL A 74 -0.94 5.40 -2.21
C VAL A 74 0.35 4.96 -1.54
N GLU A 75 0.71 5.53 -0.39
CA GLU A 75 1.93 5.15 0.34
C GLU A 75 1.83 3.75 0.97
N GLU A 76 0.65 3.37 1.49
CA GLU A 76 0.38 2.02 1.98
C GLU A 76 0.58 0.98 0.87
N GLU A 77 -0.06 1.19 -0.29
CA GLU A 77 0.07 0.30 -1.44
C GLU A 77 1.49 0.27 -1.97
N LYS A 78 2.16 1.42 -2.06
CA LYS A 78 3.56 1.50 -2.52
C LYS A 78 4.49 0.71 -1.60
N SER A 79 4.25 0.76 -0.28
CA SER A 79 5.04 0.03 0.71
C SER A 79 4.83 -1.49 0.64
N SER A 80 3.73 -1.95 0.04
CA SER A 80 3.50 -3.39 -0.21
C SER A 80 4.43 -3.99 -1.27
N GLY A 81 5.08 -3.14 -2.09
CA GLY A 81 5.98 -3.58 -3.16
C GLY A 81 5.27 -4.08 -4.42
N ALA A 82 3.95 -3.94 -4.50
CA ALA A 82 3.17 -4.32 -5.66
C ALA A 82 3.46 -3.42 -6.88
N SER A 83 3.62 -3.98 -8.07
CA SER A 83 3.85 -3.18 -9.29
C SER A 83 2.61 -2.37 -9.69
N ASP A 84 1.43 -2.84 -9.30
CA ASP A 84 0.11 -2.25 -9.54
C ASP A 84 -0.37 -1.37 -8.37
N PHE A 85 0.53 -0.92 -7.49
CA PHE A 85 0.17 -0.18 -6.27
C PHE A 85 -0.72 1.05 -6.52
N MET A 86 -0.49 1.77 -7.63
CA MET A 86 -1.32 2.93 -8.01
C MET A 86 -2.75 2.51 -8.35
N THR A 87 -2.92 1.43 -9.10
CA THR A 87 -4.22 0.87 -9.48
C THR A 87 -5.01 0.47 -8.23
N ARG A 88 -4.35 -0.24 -7.31
CA ARG A 88 -4.94 -0.65 -6.03
C ARG A 88 -5.35 0.54 -5.18
N ALA A 89 -4.52 1.57 -5.11
CA ALA A 89 -4.82 2.78 -4.35
C ALA A 89 -6.05 3.51 -4.93
N VAL A 90 -6.18 3.60 -6.25
CA VAL A 90 -7.35 4.19 -6.92
C VAL A 90 -8.61 3.37 -6.66
N LEU A 91 -8.54 2.03 -6.75
CA LEU A 91 -9.67 1.14 -6.46
C LEU A 91 -10.12 1.26 -5.00
N LYS A 92 -9.18 1.26 -4.04
CA LYS A 92 -9.45 1.49 -2.62
C LYS A 92 -10.10 2.86 -2.40
N ALA A 93 -9.59 3.90 -3.05
CA ALA A 93 -10.12 5.26 -2.95
C ALA A 93 -11.55 5.37 -3.45
N GLN A 94 -11.88 4.72 -4.59
CA GLN A 94 -13.27 4.65 -5.09
C GLN A 94 -14.18 3.90 -4.11
N LYS A 95 -13.74 2.76 -3.58
CA LYS A 95 -14.52 1.97 -2.61
C LYS A 95 -14.79 2.76 -1.32
N GLN A 96 -13.86 3.62 -0.91
CA GLN A 96 -13.98 4.51 0.25
C GLN A 96 -14.67 5.85 -0.09
N ASN A 97 -15.13 6.05 -1.32
CA ASN A 97 -15.75 7.29 -1.81
C ASN A 97 -14.87 8.54 -1.61
N LEU A 98 -13.55 8.39 -1.78
CA LEU A 98 -12.59 9.49 -1.74
C LEU A 98 -12.53 10.17 -3.10
N LEU A 99 -12.50 11.50 -3.10
CA LEU A 99 -12.36 12.33 -4.32
C LEU A 99 -13.34 11.94 -5.46
N PRO A 100 -14.64 11.69 -5.19
CA PRO A 100 -15.53 11.04 -6.15
C PRO A 100 -15.71 11.83 -7.44
N ASP A 101 -15.88 13.15 -7.35
CA ASP A 101 -16.04 14.01 -8.53
C ASP A 101 -14.75 14.11 -9.35
N TYR A 102 -13.59 14.15 -8.67
CA TYR A 102 -12.29 14.22 -9.32
C TYR A 102 -11.98 12.92 -10.06
N LEU A 103 -12.12 11.78 -9.38
CA LEU A 103 -11.90 10.46 -9.97
C LEU A 103 -12.91 10.19 -11.09
N ARG A 104 -14.18 10.60 -10.94
CA ARG A 104 -15.20 10.46 -12.00
C ARG A 104 -14.84 11.26 -13.25
N ARG A 105 -14.37 12.50 -13.11
CA ARG A 105 -13.99 13.35 -14.26
C ARG A 105 -12.69 12.91 -14.92
N LYS A 106 -11.73 12.42 -14.14
CA LYS A 106 -10.44 11.94 -14.65
C LYS A 106 -10.44 10.47 -15.04
N ALA A 107 -11.55 9.77 -14.82
CA ALA A 107 -11.72 8.39 -15.23
C ALA A 107 -11.57 8.19 -16.75
N SER A 108 -12.05 9.12 -17.56
CA SER A 108 -11.96 8.99 -19.02
C SER A 108 -10.52 8.87 -19.53
N GLU A 109 -9.55 9.44 -18.82
CA GLU A 109 -8.17 9.61 -19.28
C GLU A 109 -7.18 8.74 -18.47
N VAL A 110 -7.36 8.70 -17.13
CA VAL A 110 -6.51 7.92 -16.21
C VAL A 110 -7.08 6.51 -15.99
N ILE A 111 -8.40 6.36 -15.94
CA ILE A 111 -9.05 5.04 -15.79
C ILE A 111 -9.05 4.28 -17.13
N SER A 112 -9.15 4.93 -18.29
CA SER A 112 -9.07 4.20 -19.58
C SER A 112 -7.70 3.56 -19.85
N MET A 113 -6.60 4.11 -19.35
CA MET A 113 -5.27 3.50 -19.51
C MET A 113 -4.98 2.45 -18.43
N VAL A 114 -5.47 2.67 -17.20
CA VAL A 114 -5.21 1.78 -16.05
C VAL A 114 -6.17 0.59 -15.97
N PHE A 115 -7.42 0.72 -16.45
CA PHE A 115 -8.44 -0.34 -16.41
C PHE A 115 -8.56 -1.14 -17.72
N ASN A 116 -8.19 -0.62 -18.89
CA ASN A 116 -8.28 -1.42 -20.14
C ASN A 116 -7.27 -2.58 -20.16
N GLU A 117 -6.18 -2.50 -19.42
CA GLU A 117 -5.13 -3.53 -19.45
C GLU A 117 -5.18 -4.50 -18.25
N TYR A 118 -5.98 -4.25 -17.21
CA TYR A 118 -5.97 -5.05 -15.98
C TYR A 118 -7.37 -5.33 -15.43
N ASP A 119 -7.91 -6.51 -15.74
CA ASP A 119 -9.10 -7.06 -15.08
C ASP A 119 -8.70 -7.62 -13.70
N TYR A 120 -8.81 -6.74 -12.71
CA TYR A 120 -8.43 -7.01 -11.32
C TYR A 120 -9.27 -8.12 -10.67
N GLU A 121 -10.53 -8.30 -11.08
CA GLU A 121 -11.36 -9.39 -10.55
C GLU A 121 -10.85 -10.75 -11.03
N THR A 122 -10.52 -10.84 -12.33
CA THR A 122 -9.93 -12.05 -12.91
C THR A 122 -8.57 -12.36 -12.29
N ASP A 123 -7.69 -11.37 -12.08
CA ASP A 123 -6.38 -11.60 -11.47
C ASP A 123 -6.48 -12.07 -9.99
N ILE A 124 -7.41 -11.52 -9.22
CA ILE A 124 -7.68 -12.01 -7.85
C ILE A 124 -8.17 -13.45 -7.87
N GLN A 125 -9.13 -13.78 -8.76
CA GLN A 125 -9.66 -15.13 -8.86
C GLN A 125 -8.57 -16.13 -9.23
N VAL A 126 -7.76 -15.82 -10.26
CA VAL A 126 -6.66 -16.68 -10.70
C VAL A 126 -5.65 -16.89 -9.57
N LYS A 127 -5.25 -15.84 -8.85
CA LYS A 127 -4.30 -15.96 -7.73
C LYS A 127 -4.86 -16.77 -6.57
N THR A 128 -6.15 -16.65 -6.29
CA THR A 128 -6.83 -17.41 -5.25
C THR A 128 -6.88 -18.89 -5.63
N GLU A 129 -7.29 -19.21 -6.84
CA GLU A 129 -7.37 -20.58 -7.37
C GLU A 129 -5.98 -21.23 -7.43
N GLU A 130 -4.95 -20.50 -7.84
CA GLU A 130 -3.57 -20.99 -7.80
C GLU A 130 -3.04 -21.22 -6.38
N ALA A 131 -3.43 -20.38 -5.42
CA ALA A 131 -3.06 -20.54 -4.03
C ALA A 131 -3.74 -21.77 -3.40
N GLU A 132 -5.04 -21.96 -3.66
CA GLU A 132 -5.79 -23.14 -3.23
C GLU A 132 -5.22 -24.42 -3.84
N ARG A 133 -4.94 -24.42 -5.17
CA ARG A 133 -4.33 -25.56 -5.85
C ARG A 133 -2.95 -25.91 -5.27
N ARG A 134 -2.11 -24.91 -5.00
CA ARG A 134 -0.80 -25.12 -4.35
C ARG A 134 -0.97 -25.65 -2.93
N GLY A 135 -1.92 -25.12 -2.17
CA GLY A 135 -2.26 -25.59 -0.84
C GLY A 135 -2.69 -27.05 -0.81
N HIS A 136 -3.59 -27.45 -1.73
CA HIS A 136 -4.03 -28.84 -1.88
C HIS A 136 -2.88 -29.77 -2.28
N ALA A 137 -2.05 -29.39 -3.25
CA ALA A 137 -0.91 -30.18 -3.68
C ALA A 137 0.13 -30.36 -2.57
N ALA A 138 0.44 -29.29 -1.83
CA ALA A 138 1.34 -29.35 -0.68
C ALA A 138 0.75 -30.21 0.45
N GLY A 139 -0.53 -30.08 0.75
CA GLY A 139 -1.22 -30.90 1.75
C GLY A 139 -1.22 -32.39 1.39
N ALA A 140 -1.51 -32.73 0.14
CA ALA A 140 -1.45 -34.10 -0.36
C ALA A 140 -0.04 -34.69 -0.27
N ARG A 141 0.99 -33.91 -0.63
CA ARG A 141 2.39 -34.35 -0.51
C ARG A 141 2.80 -34.53 0.96
N ASN A 142 2.41 -33.63 1.84
CA ASN A 142 2.68 -33.74 3.28
C ASN A 142 2.01 -34.97 3.89
N ALA A 143 0.76 -35.28 3.50
CA ALA A 143 0.07 -36.49 3.94
C ALA A 143 0.83 -37.76 3.53
N ARG A 144 1.32 -37.84 2.28
CA ARG A 144 2.14 -38.98 1.81
C ARG A 144 3.43 -39.14 2.62
N ILE A 145 4.09 -38.04 2.96
CA ILE A 145 5.30 -38.03 3.79
C ILE A 145 5.01 -38.52 5.22
N GLU A 146 3.94 -38.05 5.84
CA GLU A 146 3.53 -38.48 7.18
C GLU A 146 3.11 -39.96 7.22
N THR A 147 2.42 -40.44 6.18
CA THR A 147 2.14 -41.87 6.01
C THR A 147 3.43 -42.67 5.90
N ALA A 148 4.38 -42.27 5.05
CA ALA A 148 5.67 -42.95 4.92
C ALA A 148 6.45 -42.98 6.24
N ARG A 149 6.52 -41.86 6.98
CA ARG A 149 7.16 -41.78 8.30
C ARG A 149 6.53 -42.73 9.31
N THR A 150 5.20 -42.83 9.32
CA THR A 150 4.48 -43.74 10.22
C THR A 150 4.81 -45.20 9.91
N LEU A 151 4.84 -45.57 8.62
CA LEU A 151 5.16 -46.92 8.17
C LEU A 151 6.63 -47.29 8.43
N ILE A 152 7.57 -46.35 8.28
CA ILE A 152 8.98 -46.53 8.65
C ILE A 152 9.10 -46.82 10.16
N LYS A 153 8.40 -46.05 11.01
CA LYS A 153 8.42 -46.24 12.47
C LYS A 153 7.87 -47.60 12.90
N MET A 154 6.90 -48.15 12.16
CA MET A 154 6.34 -49.47 12.44
C MET A 154 7.35 -50.60 12.15
N ASN A 155 8.35 -50.37 11.28
CA ASN A 155 9.46 -51.28 10.96
C ASN A 155 9.05 -52.72 10.56
N VAL A 156 7.84 -52.89 10.03
CA VAL A 156 7.29 -54.18 9.57
C VAL A 156 7.25 -54.32 8.04
N LEU A 157 7.45 -53.23 7.30
CA LEU A 157 7.32 -53.20 5.84
C LEU A 157 8.66 -52.94 5.15
N THR A 158 8.84 -53.52 3.97
CA THR A 158 9.99 -53.26 3.10
C THR A 158 9.87 -51.88 2.44
N LEU A 159 11.00 -51.31 1.99
CA LEU A 159 11.04 -50.01 1.30
C LEU A 159 10.06 -49.95 0.12
N SER A 160 9.98 -51.03 -0.65
CA SER A 160 9.09 -51.13 -1.82
C SER A 160 7.61 -51.12 -1.42
N GLN A 161 7.25 -51.78 -0.33
CA GLN A 161 5.87 -51.76 0.20
C GLN A 161 5.48 -50.38 0.75
N ILE A 162 6.43 -49.66 1.37
CA ILE A 162 6.20 -48.29 1.85
C ILE A 162 6.06 -47.33 0.67
N ALA A 163 6.83 -47.50 -0.40
CA ALA A 163 6.71 -46.74 -1.64
C ALA A 163 5.33 -46.93 -2.28
N GLN A 164 4.87 -48.18 -2.37
CA GLN A 164 3.55 -48.50 -2.89
C GLN A 164 2.41 -47.91 -2.04
N ALA A 165 2.51 -47.97 -0.71
CA ALA A 165 1.46 -47.49 0.19
C ALA A 165 1.39 -45.96 0.33
N SER A 166 2.55 -45.28 0.30
CA SER A 166 2.63 -43.82 0.44
C SER A 166 2.57 -43.07 -0.89
N GLY A 167 2.79 -43.75 -2.02
CA GLY A 167 2.88 -43.11 -3.34
C GLY A 167 4.08 -42.16 -3.48
N LEU A 168 5.15 -42.42 -2.71
CA LEU A 168 6.46 -41.76 -2.80
C LEU A 168 7.47 -42.72 -3.44
N SER A 169 8.53 -42.15 -4.02
CA SER A 169 9.63 -42.96 -4.55
C SER A 169 10.48 -43.58 -3.43
N GLU A 170 11.13 -44.71 -3.70
CA GLU A 170 12.02 -45.37 -2.72
C GLU A 170 13.19 -44.45 -2.31
N GLU A 171 13.67 -43.58 -3.21
CA GLU A 171 14.69 -42.57 -2.90
C GLU A 171 14.20 -41.51 -1.91
N GLU A 172 12.96 -41.03 -2.06
CA GLU A 172 12.35 -40.08 -1.12
C GLU A 172 12.16 -40.73 0.26
N ILE A 173 11.81 -42.01 0.31
CA ILE A 173 11.64 -42.76 1.54
C ILE A 173 12.97 -43.00 2.25
N MET A 174 14.04 -43.30 1.50
CA MET A 174 15.39 -43.42 2.08
C MET A 174 15.87 -42.11 2.72
N LYS A 175 15.49 -40.95 2.18
CA LYS A 175 15.81 -39.64 2.78
C LYS A 175 14.99 -39.32 4.04
N LEU A 176 13.90 -40.05 4.29
CA LEU A 176 13.03 -39.88 5.46
C LEU A 176 13.40 -40.82 6.63
N LYS A 177 14.34 -41.75 6.40
CA LYS A 177 14.82 -42.73 7.37
C LYS A 177 15.95 -42.16 8.21
#